data_AF-A0A5J4W0P4-F1
#
_entry.id   AF-A0A5J4W0P4-F1
#
_cell.length_a   1.000
_cell.length_b   1.000
_cell.length_c   1.000
_cell.angle_alpha   90.00
_cell.angle_beta   90.00
_cell.angle_gamma   90.00
#
_symmetry.space_group_name_H-M   'P 1'
#
loop_
_entity.id
_entity.type
_entity.pdbx_description
1 polymer ?
#
loop_
_entity_poly.entity_id
_entity_poly.type
_entity_poly.pdbx_seq_one_letter_code
_entity_poly.pdbx_strand_id
1 'polypeptide(L)'
;MQSSTIWLQVIYYVFTKALAITICALCSKQFVKIQSYMDDIEILSKSKHPLESSTLKIIQFLRDIRCRISLKKCQTFPNIVFQYLGWIFSSIDMTVSMPHQRKRQMKGKLYE
;
A
#
# COMPACT_ATOMS: atom_id res chain seq x y z
N MET A 1 16.44 27.14 2.67
CA MET A 1 15.88 25.86 3.17
C MET A 1 14.36 25.73 3.02
N GLN A 2 13.55 26.79 3.03
CA GLN A 2 12.08 26.69 2.86
C GLN A 2 11.62 26.28 1.45
N SER A 3 12.34 26.69 0.39
CA SER A 3 11.93 26.42 -0.99
C SER A 3 11.89 24.92 -1.31
N SER A 4 12.85 24.13 -0.83
CA SER A 4 12.94 22.68 -1.04
C SER A 4 11.74 21.92 -0.45
N THR A 5 11.24 22.36 0.69
CA THR A 5 10.12 21.73 1.40
C THR A 5 8.80 21.93 0.66
N ILE A 6 8.61 23.10 0.05
CA ILE A 6 7.39 23.43 -0.71
C ILE A 6 7.30 22.55 -1.97
N TRP A 7 8.41 22.36 -2.68
CA TRP A 7 8.45 21.48 -3.86
C TRP A 7 8.15 20.02 -3.53
N LEU A 8 8.67 19.51 -2.41
CA LEU A 8 8.37 18.15 -1.94
C LEU A 8 6.89 17.99 -1.60
N GLN A 9 6.28 18.97 -0.95
CA GLN A 9 4.84 18.96 -0.62
C GLN A 9 3.98 19.00 -1.88
N VAL A 10 4.33 19.82 -2.87
CA VAL A 10 3.61 19.89 -4.15
C VAL A 10 3.72 18.57 -4.91
N ILE A 11 4.92 17.99 -5.00
CA ILE A 11 5.12 16.69 -5.68
C ILE A 11 4.30 15.59 -4.99
N TYR A 12 4.33 15.53 -3.67
CA TYR A 12 3.54 14.56 -2.90
C TYR A 12 2.04 14.75 -3.11
N TYR A 13 1.56 16.01 -3.13
CA TYR A 13 0.17 16.32 -3.38
C TYR A 13 -0.28 15.92 -4.79
N VAL A 14 0.51 16.23 -5.81
CA VAL A 14 0.23 15.85 -7.21
C VAL A 14 0.22 14.32 -7.35
N PHE A 15 1.19 13.63 -6.74
CA PHE A 15 1.25 12.17 -6.75
C PHE A 15 0.02 11.53 -6.09
N THR A 16 -0.34 11.96 -4.88
CA THR A 16 -1.50 11.42 -4.16
C THR A 16 -2.81 11.68 -4.89
N LYS A 17 -2.95 12.83 -5.56
CA LYS A 17 -4.12 13.13 -6.40
C LYS A 17 -4.18 12.25 -7.65
N ALA A 18 -3.08 12.10 -8.37
CA ALA A 18 -3.01 11.24 -9.54
C ALA A 18 -3.31 9.78 -9.18
N LEU A 19 -2.74 9.30 -8.07
CA LEU A 19 -3.00 7.97 -7.53
C LEU A 19 -4.47 7.79 -7.17
N ALA A 20 -5.09 8.77 -6.49
CA ALA A 20 -6.50 8.71 -6.11
C ALA A 20 -7.43 8.60 -7.32
N ILE A 21 -7.16 9.32 -8.41
CA ILE A 21 -7.96 9.24 -9.65
C ILE A 21 -7.87 7.82 -10.24
N THR A 22 -6.67 7.26 -10.33
CA THR A 22 -6.46 5.89 -10.83
C THR A 22 -7.15 4.85 -9.94
N ILE A 23 -7.06 5.02 -8.62
CA ILE A 23 -7.74 4.15 -7.65
C ILE A 23 -9.26 4.21 -7.87
N CYS A 24 -9.85 5.41 -7.97
CA CYS A 24 -11.28 5.58 -8.23
C CYS A 24 -11.71 4.92 -9.55
N ALA A 25 -10.91 5.05 -10.61
CA ALA A 25 -11.19 4.43 -11.90
C ALA A 25 -11.13 2.90 -11.86
N LEU A 26 -10.30 2.31 -11.00
CA LEU A 26 -10.21 0.86 -10.82
C LEU A 26 -11.31 0.31 -9.91
N CYS A 27 -11.57 0.98 -8.77
CA CYS A 27 -12.64 0.62 -7.84
C CYS A 27 -14.03 0.70 -8.47
N SER A 28 -14.27 1.65 -9.38
CA SER A 28 -15.56 1.77 -10.08
C SER A 28 -15.82 0.65 -11.09
N LYS A 29 -14.76 -0.02 -11.58
CA LYS A 29 -14.86 -1.07 -12.61
C LYS A 29 -14.69 -2.48 -12.06
N GLN A 30 -14.13 -2.65 -10.86
CA GLN A 30 -13.76 -3.94 -10.31
C GLN A 30 -14.21 -4.00 -8.83
N PHE A 31 -14.69 -5.17 -8.37
CA PHE A 31 -15.03 -5.42 -6.96
C PHE A 31 -13.76 -5.56 -6.09
N VAL A 32 -12.93 -4.52 -6.11
CA VAL A 32 -11.69 -4.40 -5.36
C VAL A 32 -11.77 -3.20 -4.44
N LYS A 33 -11.24 -3.35 -3.23
CA LYS A 33 -11.01 -2.26 -2.30
C LYS A 33 -9.52 -1.92 -2.34
N ILE A 34 -9.20 -0.65 -2.48
CA ILE A 34 -7.82 -0.17 -2.46
C ILE A 34 -7.67 0.79 -1.29
N GLN A 35 -6.69 0.52 -0.44
CA GLN A 35 -6.27 1.41 0.64
C GLN A 35 -4.89 1.95 0.28
N SER A 36 -4.68 3.25 0.44
CA SER A 36 -3.36 3.87 0.25
C SER A 36 -2.99 4.70 1.46
N TYR A 37 -1.70 4.70 1.79
CA TYR A 37 -1.08 5.55 2.80
C TYR A 37 0.31 5.95 2.32
N MET A 38 0.47 7.21 1.90
CA MET A 38 1.70 7.72 1.28
C MET A 38 2.14 6.84 0.10
N ASP A 39 3.25 6.11 0.27
CA ASP A 39 3.85 5.24 -0.73
C ASP A 39 3.37 3.78 -0.62
N ASP A 40 2.71 3.41 0.48
CA ASP A 40 2.20 2.06 0.72
C ASP A 40 0.76 1.95 0.19
N ILE A 41 0.55 0.95 -0.67
CA ILE A 41 -0.76 0.66 -1.28
C ILE A 41 -1.11 -0.79 -1.02
N GLU A 42 -2.32 -1.02 -0.55
CA GLU A 42 -2.90 -2.33 -0.32
C GLU A 42 -4.16 -2.50 -1.19
N ILE A 43 -4.30 -3.67 -1.80
CA ILE A 43 -5.44 -4.01 -2.66
C ILE A 43 -6.07 -5.28 -2.09
N LEU A 44 -7.37 -5.22 -1.85
CA LEU A 44 -8.16 -6.31 -1.30
C LEU A 44 -9.29 -6.67 -2.27
N SER A 45 -9.50 -7.96 -2.49
CA SER A 45 -10.66 -8.46 -3.23
C SER A 45 -11.11 -9.79 -2.67
N LYS A 46 -12.37 -10.13 -2.90
CA LYS A 46 -12.91 -11.46 -2.60
C LYS A 46 -12.42 -12.54 -3.57
N SER A 47 -11.97 -12.15 -4.75
CA SER A 47 -11.54 -13.08 -5.80
C SER A 47 -10.12 -12.79 -6.25
N LYS A 48 -9.39 -13.88 -6.53
CA LYS A 48 -7.98 -13.87 -6.93
C LYS A 48 -7.77 -13.13 -8.26
N HIS A 49 -8.61 -13.42 -9.26
CA HIS A 49 -8.42 -12.93 -10.62
C HIS A 49 -8.61 -11.40 -10.75
N PRO A 50 -9.67 -10.78 -10.19
CA PRO A 50 -9.77 -9.33 -10.11
C PRO A 50 -8.58 -8.69 -9.38
N LEU A 51 -8.12 -9.30 -8.28
CA LEU A 51 -7.00 -8.79 -7.49
C LEU A 51 -5.69 -8.74 -8.29
N GLU A 52 -5.34 -9.82 -8.99
CA GLU A 52 -4.15 -9.87 -9.85
C GLU A 52 -4.23 -8.85 -10.98
N SER A 53 -5.40 -8.77 -11.65
CA SER A 53 -5.61 -7.80 -12.74
C SER A 53 -5.49 -6.35 -12.26
N SER A 54 -6.09 -6.00 -11.13
CA SER A 54 -5.98 -4.64 -10.56
C SER A 54 -4.55 -4.31 -10.13
N THR A 55 -3.86 -5.27 -9.51
CA THR A 55 -2.47 -5.10 -9.06
C THR A 55 -1.55 -4.81 -10.24
N LEU A 56 -1.67 -5.55 -11.34
CA LEU A 56 -0.88 -5.32 -12.55
C LEU A 56 -1.17 -3.96 -13.19
N LYS A 57 -2.43 -3.53 -13.24
CA LYS A 57 -2.81 -2.20 -13.76
C LYS A 57 -2.21 -1.06 -12.92
N ILE A 58 -2.21 -1.20 -11.60
CA ILE A 58 -1.62 -0.20 -10.69
C ILE A 58 -0.10 -0.16 -10.84
N ILE A 59 0.55 -1.32 -10.91
CA ILE A 59 1.99 -1.41 -11.15
C ILE A 59 2.35 -0.76 -12.49
N GLN A 60 1.57 -1.00 -13.54
CA GLN A 60 1.79 -0.39 -14.85
C GLN A 60 1.62 1.13 -14.78
N PHE A 61 0.53 1.62 -14.19
CA PHE A 61 0.30 3.06 -14.00
C PHE A 61 1.45 3.73 -13.24
N LEU A 62 1.91 3.12 -12.14
CA LEU A 62 3.04 3.61 -11.36
C LEU A 62 4.33 3.66 -12.19
N ARG A 63 4.57 2.67 -13.06
CA ARG A 63 5.70 2.68 -14.00
C ARG A 63 5.58 3.78 -15.05
N ASP A 64 4.39 4.03 -15.56
CA ASP A 64 4.14 5.04 -16.60
C ASP A 64 4.44 6.45 -16.09
N ILE A 65 4.12 6.74 -14.82
CA ILE A 65 4.49 7.99 -14.14
C ILE A 65 5.93 7.99 -13.60
N ARG A 66 6.77 7.03 -14.03
CA ARG A 66 8.18 6.86 -13.63
C ARG A 66 8.41 6.66 -12.13
N CYS A 67 7.40 6.18 -11.40
CA CYS A 67 7.56 5.80 -10.00
C CYS A 67 8.46 4.56 -9.88
N ARG A 68 9.42 4.59 -8.95
CA ARG A 68 10.30 3.44 -8.68
C ARG A 68 9.60 2.47 -7.73
N ILE A 69 9.26 1.29 -8.24
CA ILE A 69 8.61 0.23 -7.48
C ILE A 69 9.65 -0.78 -7.01
N SER A 70 9.68 -1.04 -5.71
CA SER A 70 10.55 -2.07 -5.13
C SER A 70 9.87 -3.43 -5.16
N LEU A 71 10.16 -4.26 -6.17
CA LEU A 71 9.62 -5.61 -6.30
C LEU A 71 9.93 -6.52 -5.10
N LYS A 72 11.03 -6.27 -4.36
CA LYS A 72 11.36 -7.01 -3.13
C LYS A 72 10.41 -6.70 -1.96
N LYS A 73 9.79 -5.51 -1.97
CA LYS A 73 8.89 -5.05 -0.90
C LYS A 73 7.43 -5.25 -1.26
N CYS A 74 7.10 -5.20 -2.56
CA CYS A 74 5.75 -5.40 -3.05
C CYS A 74 5.40 -6.89 -3.13
N GLN A 75 4.21 -7.26 -2.66
CA GLN A 75 3.61 -8.54 -2.98
C GLN A 75 2.79 -8.39 -4.27
N THR A 76 3.25 -9.01 -5.36
CA THR A 76 2.55 -8.99 -6.66
C THR A 76 1.56 -10.13 -6.82
N PHE A 77 1.68 -11.15 -5.98
CA PHE A 77 0.77 -12.29 -5.94
C PHE A 77 -0.20 -12.14 -4.78
N PRO A 78 -1.46 -12.55 -4.97
CA PRO A 78 -2.48 -12.45 -3.95
C PRO A 78 -2.11 -13.35 -2.77
N ASN A 79 -2.12 -12.76 -1.58
CA ASN A 79 -1.82 -13.43 -0.34
C ASN A 79 -2.93 -13.16 0.68
N ILE A 80 -3.17 -14.14 1.52
CA ILE A 80 -4.19 -14.09 2.56
C ILE A 80 -3.62 -13.41 3.82
N VAL A 81 -2.33 -13.63 4.08
CA VAL A 81 -1.62 -13.03 5.20
C VAL A 81 -0.58 -12.06 4.66
N PHE A 82 -0.70 -10.79 5.01
CA PHE A 82 0.18 -9.74 4.50
C PHE A 82 0.52 -8.72 5.59
N GLN A 83 1.59 -7.97 5.37
CA GLN A 83 2.03 -6.93 6.29
C GLN A 83 1.74 -5.56 5.69
N TYR A 84 1.06 -4.70 6.44
CA TYR A 84 0.74 -3.33 6.06
C TYR A 84 0.93 -2.40 7.27
N LEU A 85 1.61 -1.26 7.07
CA LEU A 85 1.94 -0.29 8.14
C LEU A 85 2.60 -0.90 9.39
N GLY A 86 3.36 -1.99 9.21
CA GLY A 86 4.02 -2.70 10.29
C GLY A 86 3.11 -3.58 11.14
N TRP A 87 1.92 -3.93 10.66
CA TRP A 87 0.97 -4.87 11.24
C TRP A 87 0.75 -6.05 10.30
N ILE A 88 0.46 -7.22 10.85
CA ILE A 88 0.14 -8.42 10.07
C ILE A 88 -1.38 -8.56 10.03
N PHE A 89 -1.93 -8.64 8.83
CA PHE A 89 -3.35 -8.83 8.58
C PHE A 89 -3.61 -10.25 8.06
N SER A 90 -4.67 -10.88 8.54
CA SER A 90 -5.23 -12.13 7.98
C SER A 90 -6.59 -11.84 7.37
N SER A 91 -6.74 -12.06 6.06
CA SER A 91 -8.01 -11.85 5.36
C SER A 91 -9.01 -13.00 5.52
N ILE A 92 -8.60 -14.15 6.09
CA ILE A 92 -9.52 -15.22 6.48
C ILE A 92 -10.32 -14.80 7.71
N ASP A 93 -9.60 -14.45 8.79
CA ASP A 93 -10.21 -14.21 10.10
C ASP A 93 -10.53 -12.73 10.34
N MET A 94 -10.16 -11.84 9.41
CA MET A 94 -10.19 -10.39 9.57
C MET A 94 -9.47 -9.91 10.83
N THR A 95 -8.39 -10.62 11.21
CA THR A 95 -7.61 -10.32 12.41
C THR A 95 -6.38 -9.49 12.07
N VAL A 96 -6.00 -8.64 13.03
CA VAL A 96 -4.78 -7.82 12.98
C VAL A 96 -3.89 -8.24 14.14
N SER A 97 -2.63 -8.54 13.85
CA SER A 97 -1.66 -8.95 14.86
C SER A 97 -0.36 -8.17 14.74
N MET A 98 0.32 -8.00 15.87
CA MET A 98 1.60 -7.31 15.93
C MET A 98 2.75 -8.27 15.58
N PRO A 99 3.65 -7.92 14.65
CA PRO A 99 4.87 -8.69 14.43
C PRO A 99 5.67 -8.87 15.71
N HIS A 100 6.23 -10.07 15.93
CA HIS A 100 6.97 -10.39 17.14
C HIS A 100 8.15 -9.43 17.39
N GLN A 101 8.84 -8.99 16.33
CA GLN A 101 9.92 -8.02 16.40
C GLN A 101 9.44 -6.66 16.96
N ARG A 102 8.31 -6.15 16.46
CA ARG A 102 7.70 -4.90 16.93
C ARG A 102 7.28 -5.02 18.39
N LYS A 103 6.70 -6.16 18.79
CA LYS A 103 6.35 -6.45 20.19
C LYS A 103 7.57 -6.43 21.10
N ARG A 104 8.70 -7.00 20.67
CA ARG A 104 9.98 -6.94 21.42
C ARG A 104 10.50 -5.51 21.55
N GLN A 105 10.48 -4.73 20.47
CA GLN A 105 10.91 -3.32 20.51
C GLN A 105 10.06 -2.47 21.45
N MET A 106 8.73 -2.65 21.41
CA MET A 106 7.84 -1.93 22.32
C MET A 106 8.05 -2.33 23.77
N LYS A 107 8.29 -3.61 24.06
CA LYS A 107 8.65 -4.05 25.41
C LYS A 107 9.96 -3.44 25.88
N GLY A 108 10.98 -3.38 25.03
CA GLY A 108 12.27 -2.74 25.37
C GLY A 108 12.10 -1.31 25.87
N LYS A 109 11.26 -0.52 25.18
CA LYS A 109 10.96 0.88 25.55
C LYS A 109 10.18 1.08 26.84
N LEU A 110 9.61 0.02 27.43
CA LEU A 110 8.88 0.11 28.71
C LEU A 110 9.80 -0.09 29.92
N TYR A 111 11.00 -0.61 29.71
CA TYR A 111 12.00 -0.87 30.76
C TYR A 111 13.23 0.06 30.63
N GLU A 112 13.15 1.07 29.76
CA GLU A 112 14.03 2.24 29.67
C GLU A 112 13.38 3.41 30.41
#